data_AF-A0A941AL80-F1
#
_entry.id   AF-A0A941AL80-F1
#
_cell.length_a   1.000
_cell.length_b   1.000
_cell.length_c   1.000
_cell.angle_alpha   90.00
_cell.angle_beta   90.00
_cell.angle_gamma   90.00
#
_symmetry.space_group_name_H-M   'P 1'
#
loop_
_entity.id
_entity.type
_entity.pdbx_description
1 polymer ?
#
loop_
_entity_poly.entity_id
_entity_poly.type
_entity_poly.pdbx_seq_one_letter_code
_entity_poly.pdbx_strand_id
1 'polypeptide(L)'
;MTLHPAVLALFVASLLTGCMVLYAGWYGARILLQWEIGSGSERQLELERRTYLISTLLSVAFALQLLSLFLFVFTADRLHGMFSGAMCAAGTLNVNGFGYPVLVLKIVTFLLAGLWLVVNHADTRGYDYPLIKAKYALLLAIG
;
A
#
# COMPACT_ATOMS: atom_id res chain seq x y z
N MET A 1 -3.86 -25.11 14.55
CA MET A 1 -3.11 -24.26 15.52
C MET A 1 -2.72 -22.98 14.79
N THR A 2 -3.05 -21.84 15.36
CA THR A 2 -3.23 -20.51 14.74
C THR A 2 -1.96 -19.82 14.21
N LEU A 3 -0.79 -20.47 14.25
CA LEU A 3 0.47 -19.96 13.70
C LEU A 3 0.90 -20.78 12.46
N HIS A 4 0.09 -20.77 11.40
CA HIS A 4 0.64 -21.15 10.10
C HIS A 4 1.61 -20.03 9.65
N PRO A 5 2.88 -20.33 9.33
CA PRO A 5 3.89 -19.30 9.03
C PRO A 5 3.43 -18.29 7.97
N ALA A 6 2.65 -18.76 6.99
CA ALA A 6 2.12 -17.91 5.93
C ALA A 6 1.02 -16.93 6.42
N VAL A 7 0.19 -17.34 7.40
CA VAL A 7 -0.82 -16.45 8.01
C VAL A 7 -0.12 -15.39 8.85
N LEU A 8 0.93 -15.76 9.58
CA LEU A 8 1.71 -14.82 10.39
C LEU A 8 2.47 -13.83 9.50
N ALA A 9 3.07 -14.30 8.40
CA ALA A 9 3.71 -13.44 7.40
C ALA A 9 2.72 -12.45 6.78
N LEU A 10 1.49 -12.87 6.46
CA LEU A 10 0.43 -11.98 5.96
C LEU A 10 0.01 -10.94 7.00
N PHE A 11 -0.06 -11.32 8.27
CA PHE A 11 -0.45 -10.42 9.35
C PHE A 11 0.63 -9.35 9.57
N VAL A 12 1.91 -9.75 9.65
CA VAL A 12 3.04 -8.82 9.76
C VAL A 12 3.10 -7.92 8.54
N ALA A 13 3.00 -8.47 7.32
CA ALA A 13 3.00 -7.69 6.10
C ALA A 13 1.89 -6.63 6.12
N SER A 14 0.66 -7.02 6.48
CA SER A 14 -0.50 -6.13 6.52
C SER A 14 -0.36 -5.02 7.58
N LEU A 15 0.16 -5.37 8.77
CA LEU A 15 0.43 -4.40 9.84
C LEU A 15 1.49 -3.38 9.39
N LEU A 16 2.57 -3.87 8.77
CA LEU A 16 3.70 -3.06 8.34
C LEU A 16 3.28 -2.11 7.22
N THR A 17 2.51 -2.59 6.23
CA THR A 17 1.91 -1.72 5.20
C THR A 17 0.94 -0.72 5.79
N GLY A 18 0.10 -1.11 6.75
CA GLY A 18 -0.86 -0.20 7.40
C GLY A 18 -0.15 0.95 8.13
N CYS A 19 0.88 0.64 8.93
CA CYS A 19 1.69 1.65 9.62
C CYS A 19 2.39 2.59 8.63
N MET A 20 2.95 2.06 7.54
CA MET A 20 3.62 2.87 6.51
C MET A 20 2.65 3.78 5.77
N VAL A 21 1.44 3.31 5.43
CA VAL A 21 0.40 4.10 4.75
C VAL A 21 -0.14 5.20 5.67
N LEU A 22 -0.39 4.91 6.95
CA LEU A 22 -0.82 5.93 7.91
C LEU A 22 0.24 7.02 8.12
N TYR A 23 1.51 6.62 8.25
CA TYR A 23 2.63 7.54 8.35
C TYR A 23 2.77 8.41 7.10
N ALA A 24 2.62 7.80 5.92
CA ALA A 24 2.63 8.48 4.63
C ALA A 24 1.45 9.44 4.47
N GLY A 25 0.24 9.06 4.87
CA GLY A 25 -0.96 9.88 4.84
C GLY A 25 -0.82 11.12 5.72
N TRP A 26 -0.30 10.95 6.92
CA TRP A 26 -0.01 12.07 7.84
C TRP A 26 0.93 13.09 7.22
N TYR A 27 2.06 12.62 6.69
CA TYR A 27 3.04 13.50 6.07
C TYR A 27 2.55 14.10 4.75
N GLY A 28 1.74 13.35 4.00
CA GLY A 28 1.15 13.85 2.77
C GLY A 28 0.13 14.95 2.97
N ALA A 29 -0.69 14.85 4.02
CA ALA A 29 -1.57 15.93 4.44
C ALA A 29 -0.76 17.18 4.84
N ARG A 30 0.35 17.02 5.57
CA ARG A 30 1.22 18.16 5.91
C ARG A 30 1.85 18.81 4.70
N ILE A 31 2.32 18.02 3.73
CA ILE A 31 2.93 18.53 2.51
C ILE A 31 1.88 19.30 1.69
N LEU A 32 0.67 18.74 1.48
CA LEU A 32 -0.42 19.44 0.80
C LEU A 32 -0.81 20.78 1.45
N LEU A 33 -0.81 20.84 2.79
CA LEU A 33 -1.21 22.04 3.54
C LEU A 33 -0.14 23.13 3.57
N GLN A 34 1.13 22.80 3.34
CA GLN A 34 2.26 23.73 3.53
C GLN A 34 3.09 23.98 2.24
N TRP A 35 2.65 23.45 1.09
CA TRP A 35 3.41 23.55 -0.15
C TRP A 35 3.24 24.90 -0.87
N GLU A 36 4.26 25.75 -0.85
CA GLU A 36 4.36 26.96 -1.69
C GLU A 36 5.57 26.88 -2.65
N ILE A 37 5.35 26.54 -3.92
CA ILE A 37 6.41 26.36 -4.95
C ILE A 37 7.35 27.57 -5.10
N GLY A 38 6.91 28.77 -4.71
CA GLY A 38 7.67 30.02 -4.88
C GLY A 38 8.56 30.44 -3.70
N SER A 39 8.56 29.74 -2.55
CA SER A 39 9.32 30.19 -1.37
C SER A 39 10.68 29.49 -1.26
N GLY A 40 11.78 30.26 -1.25
CA GLY A 40 13.13 29.74 -1.01
C GLY A 40 13.46 29.56 0.49
N SER A 41 12.46 29.32 1.34
CA SER A 41 12.65 29.30 2.80
C SER A 41 13.33 28.00 3.27
N GLU A 42 14.12 28.06 4.35
CA GLU A 42 14.79 26.88 4.91
C GLU A 42 13.83 25.74 5.26
N ARG A 43 12.60 26.09 5.69
CA ARG A 43 11.52 25.14 5.96
C ARG A 43 11.11 24.36 4.71
N GLN A 44 11.12 24.99 3.55
CA GLN A 44 10.77 24.36 2.28
C GLN A 44 11.85 23.38 1.81
N LEU A 45 13.12 23.75 1.94
CA LEU A 45 14.25 22.86 1.69
C LEU A 45 14.25 21.61 2.59
N GLU A 46 13.83 21.76 3.86
CA GLU A 46 13.67 20.61 4.76
C GLU A 46 12.48 19.71 4.36
N LEU A 47 11.36 20.31 3.94
CA LEU A 47 10.18 19.60 3.46
C LEU A 47 10.45 18.83 2.16
N GLU A 48 11.19 19.40 1.21
CA GLU A 48 11.60 18.72 -0.03
C GLU A 48 12.45 17.48 0.27
N ARG A 49 13.44 17.61 1.16
CA ARG A 49 14.32 16.50 1.54
C ARG A 49 13.55 15.37 2.23
N ARG A 50 12.58 15.71 3.08
CA ARG A 50 11.68 14.71 3.72
C ARG A 50 10.76 14.05 2.70
N THR A 51 10.28 14.79 1.70
CA THR A 51 9.41 14.25 0.64
C THR A 51 10.10 13.12 -0.12
N TYR A 52 11.40 13.23 -0.39
CA TYR A 52 12.19 12.18 -1.01
C TYR A 52 12.28 10.90 -0.17
N LEU A 53 12.51 11.05 1.14
CA LEU A 53 12.54 9.94 2.10
C LEU A 53 11.17 9.24 2.16
N ILE A 54 10.10 10.03 2.23
CA ILE A 54 8.73 9.54 2.32
C ILE A 54 8.32 8.82 1.03
N SER A 55 8.65 9.37 -0.14
CA SER A 55 8.40 8.75 -1.44
C SER A 55 9.08 7.38 -1.57
N THR A 56 10.33 7.29 -1.11
CA THR A 56 11.07 6.03 -1.09
C THR A 56 10.42 5.01 -0.16
N LEU A 57 10.02 5.44 1.04
CA LEU A 57 9.35 4.59 2.03
C LEU A 57 7.99 4.08 1.53
N LEU A 58 7.18 4.96 0.93
CA LEU A 58 5.93 4.59 0.24
C LEU A 58 6.15 3.59 -0.88
N SER A 59 7.22 3.78 -1.67
CA SER A 59 7.52 2.87 -2.78
C SER A 59 7.80 1.45 -2.28
N VAL A 60 8.53 1.31 -1.17
CA VAL A 60 8.74 0.03 -0.50
C VAL A 60 7.44 -0.53 0.09
N ALA A 61 6.63 0.30 0.74
CA ALA A 61 5.34 -0.10 1.31
C ALA A 61 4.41 -0.66 0.23
N PHE A 62 4.29 0.03 -0.90
CA PHE A 62 3.47 -0.43 -2.01
C PHE A 62 4.04 -1.67 -2.69
N ALA A 63 5.36 -1.81 -2.82
CA ALA A 63 5.96 -3.06 -3.29
C ALA A 63 5.60 -4.26 -2.37
N LEU A 64 5.61 -4.05 -1.05
CA LEU A 64 5.15 -5.06 -0.09
C LEU A 64 3.65 -5.33 -0.21
N GLN A 65 2.82 -4.30 -0.45
CA GLN A 65 1.39 -4.45 -0.73
C GLN A 65 1.15 -5.34 -1.96
N LEU A 66 1.92 -5.11 -3.04
CA LEU A 66 1.85 -5.93 -4.24
C LEU A 66 2.18 -7.39 -3.94
N LEU A 67 3.26 -7.65 -3.21
CA LEU A 67 3.68 -9.00 -2.82
C LEU A 67 2.66 -9.68 -1.88
N SER A 68 2.00 -8.91 -1.02
CA SER A 68 0.99 -9.39 -0.06
C SER A 68 -0.23 -10.03 -0.74
N LEU A 69 -0.62 -9.56 -1.93
CA LEU A 69 -1.70 -10.18 -2.70
C LEU A 69 -1.31 -11.59 -3.16
N PHE A 70 -0.12 -11.76 -3.73
CA PHE A 70 0.38 -13.07 -4.18
C PHE A 70 0.54 -14.04 -3.00
N LEU A 71 1.09 -13.56 -1.88
CA LEU A 71 1.22 -14.36 -0.66
C LEU A 71 -0.14 -14.77 -0.11
N PHE A 72 -1.16 -13.92 -0.23
CA PHE A 72 -2.53 -14.22 0.21
C PHE A 72 -3.16 -15.33 -0.62
N VAL A 73 -3.07 -15.25 -1.95
CA VAL A 73 -3.59 -16.30 -2.85
C VAL A 73 -2.86 -17.62 -2.61
N PHE A 74 -1.54 -17.61 -2.46
CA PHE A 74 -0.76 -18.81 -2.14
C PHE A 74 -1.17 -19.42 -0.80
N THR A 75 -1.42 -18.59 0.22
CA THR A 75 -1.87 -19.06 1.54
C THR A 75 -3.27 -19.64 1.48
N ALA A 76 -4.19 -19.00 0.75
CA ALA A 76 -5.55 -19.50 0.55
C ALA A 76 -5.55 -20.85 -0.16
N ASP A 77 -4.67 -21.03 -1.16
CA ASP A 77 -4.49 -22.31 -1.82
C ASP A 77 -3.94 -23.36 -0.84
N ARG A 78 -2.86 -23.09 -0.10
CA ARG A 78 -2.29 -24.07 0.85
C ARG A 78 -3.21 -24.44 2.01
N LEU A 79 -4.18 -23.60 2.37
CA LEU A 79 -5.14 -23.88 3.44
C LEU A 79 -6.26 -24.86 3.04
N HIS A 80 -6.40 -25.23 1.77
CA HIS A 80 -7.49 -26.09 1.30
C HIS A 80 -7.56 -27.43 2.06
N GLY A 81 -6.41 -28.05 2.33
CA GLY A 81 -6.34 -29.34 3.04
C GLY A 81 -6.71 -29.30 4.52
N MET A 82 -6.85 -28.10 5.12
CA MET A 82 -7.29 -27.94 6.51
C MET A 82 -8.81 -27.80 6.66
N PHE A 83 -9.56 -27.64 5.56
CA PHE A 83 -11.01 -27.48 5.58
C PHE A 83 -11.68 -28.59 4.76
N SER A 84 -12.61 -29.34 5.36
CA SER A 84 -13.35 -30.37 4.64
C SER A 84 -14.21 -29.76 3.53
N GLY A 85 -14.01 -30.18 2.28
CA GLY A 85 -14.74 -29.67 1.12
C GLY A 85 -14.04 -28.53 0.36
N ALA A 86 -12.87 -28.08 0.79
CA ALA A 86 -12.05 -27.16 0.00
C ALA A 86 -11.08 -27.95 -0.89
N MET A 87 -11.40 -28.06 -2.18
CA MET A 87 -10.49 -28.66 -3.18
C MET A 87 -9.42 -27.67 -3.70
N CYS A 88 -9.63 -26.37 -3.52
CA CYS A 88 -8.75 -25.30 -3.98
C CYS A 88 -8.90 -24.04 -3.11
N ALA A 89 -8.14 -22.99 -3.43
CA ALA A 89 -8.23 -21.69 -2.78
C ALA A 89 -9.66 -21.11 -2.69
N ALA A 90 -10.50 -21.32 -3.72
CA ALA A 90 -11.88 -20.83 -3.74
C ALA A 90 -12.74 -21.48 -2.63
N GLY A 91 -12.48 -22.76 -2.34
CA GLY A 91 -13.10 -23.46 -1.22
C GLY A 91 -12.68 -22.84 0.11
N THR A 92 -11.38 -22.61 0.31
CA THR A 92 -10.84 -21.94 1.51
C THR A 92 -11.46 -20.56 1.73
N LEU A 93 -11.60 -19.76 0.66
CA LEU A 93 -12.18 -18.41 0.74
C LEU A 93 -13.69 -18.42 1.04
N ASN A 94 -14.40 -19.49 0.66
CA ASN A 94 -15.83 -19.61 0.87
C ASN A 94 -16.21 -20.14 2.27
N VAL A 95 -15.26 -20.73 3.00
CA VAL A 95 -15.48 -21.23 4.37
C VAL A 95 -15.83 -20.10 5.34
N ASN A 96 -15.30 -18.89 5.11
CA ASN A 96 -15.55 -17.73 5.97
C ASN A 96 -16.16 -16.59 5.16
N GLY A 97 -17.20 -15.93 5.67
CA GLY A 97 -17.86 -14.80 5.00
C GLY A 97 -16.94 -13.62 4.68
N PHE A 98 -15.78 -13.54 5.36
CA PHE A 98 -14.76 -12.51 5.11
C PHE A 98 -13.70 -12.88 4.06
N GLY A 99 -13.66 -14.11 3.55
CA GLY A 99 -12.61 -14.54 2.60
C GLY A 99 -12.64 -13.75 1.29
N TYR A 100 -13.78 -13.73 0.61
CA TYR A 100 -13.96 -12.96 -0.63
C TYR A 100 -13.89 -11.44 -0.42
N PRO A 101 -14.52 -10.83 0.62
CA PRO A 101 -14.34 -9.42 0.91
C PRO A 101 -12.88 -9.00 1.07
N VAL A 102 -12.07 -9.78 1.80
CA VAL A 102 -10.63 -9.50 1.98
C VAL A 102 -9.88 -9.63 0.67
N LEU A 103 -10.22 -10.60 -0.18
CA LEU A 103 -9.62 -10.73 -1.52
C LEU A 103 -9.89 -9.49 -2.38
N VAL A 104 -11.14 -9.03 -2.43
CA VAL A 104 -11.52 -7.82 -3.18
C VAL A 104 -10.76 -6.61 -2.66
N LEU A 105 -10.67 -6.44 -1.34
CA LEU A 105 -9.96 -5.32 -0.72
C LEU A 105 -8.46 -5.35 -1.04
N LYS A 106 -7.83 -6.54 -1.03
CA LYS A 106 -6.44 -6.70 -1.48
C LYS A 106 -6.25 -6.38 -2.96
N ILE A 107 -7.18 -6.74 -3.84
CA ILE A 107 -7.12 -6.41 -5.27
C ILE A 107 -7.24 -4.88 -5.49
N VAL A 108 -8.22 -4.24 -4.85
CA VAL A 108 -8.41 -2.78 -4.97
C VAL A 108 -7.17 -2.04 -4.47
N THR A 109 -6.66 -2.40 -3.30
CA THR A 109 -5.44 -1.78 -2.75
C THR A 109 -4.19 -2.08 -3.59
N PHE A 110 -4.10 -3.26 -4.20
CA PHE A 110 -3.04 -3.59 -5.17
C PHE A 110 -3.07 -2.64 -6.37
N LEU A 111 -4.25 -2.44 -6.96
CA LEU A 111 -4.42 -1.57 -8.13
C LEU A 111 -4.09 -0.12 -7.80
N LEU A 112 -4.56 0.36 -6.66
CA LEU A 112 -4.29 1.71 -6.19
C LEU A 112 -2.81 1.94 -5.86
N ALA A 113 -2.15 0.96 -5.21
CA ALA A 113 -0.72 0.98 -4.93
C ALA A 113 0.12 1.00 -6.22
N GLY A 114 -0.25 0.17 -7.20
CA GLY A 114 0.38 0.15 -8.52
C GLY A 114 0.21 1.48 -9.26
N LEU A 115 -1.00 2.05 -9.26
CA LEU A 115 -1.28 3.35 -9.87
C LEU A 115 -0.43 4.44 -9.21
N TRP A 116 -0.32 4.46 -7.88
CA TRP A 116 0.49 5.43 -7.16
C TRP A 116 1.98 5.31 -7.52
N LEU A 117 2.52 4.09 -7.62
CA LEU A 117 3.90 3.86 -8.05
C LEU A 117 4.17 4.39 -9.47
N VAL A 118 3.24 4.16 -10.40
CA VAL A 118 3.33 4.68 -11.78
C VAL A 118 3.33 6.20 -11.79
N VAL A 119 2.42 6.83 -11.03
CA VAL A 119 2.35 8.28 -10.89
C VAL A 119 3.63 8.82 -10.24
N ASN A 120 4.14 8.19 -9.18
CA ASN A 120 5.39 8.58 -8.53
C ASN A 120 6.58 8.51 -9.48
N HIS A 121 6.67 7.46 -10.28
CA HIS A 121 7.73 7.29 -11.27
C HIS A 121 7.66 8.32 -12.40
N ALA A 122 6.45 8.66 -12.87
CA ALA A 122 6.24 9.71 -13.85
C ALA A 122 6.59 11.11 -13.29
N ASP A 123 6.21 11.38 -12.05
CA ASP A 123 6.47 12.64 -11.33
C ASP A 123 7.97 12.86 -11.09
N THR A 124 8.72 11.79 -10.76
CA THR A 124 10.19 11.86 -10.58
C THR A 124 10.94 12.17 -11.88
N ARG A 125 10.29 12.06 -13.05
CA ARG A 125 10.88 12.36 -14.38
C ARG A 125 10.47 13.71 -14.95
N GLY A 126 9.48 14.39 -14.37
CA GLY A 126 9.04 15.71 -14.80
C GLY A 126 9.85 16.82 -14.12
N TYR A 127 10.40 17.75 -14.90
CA TYR A 127 11.26 18.84 -14.40
C TYR A 127 10.52 19.87 -13.51
N ASP A 128 9.17 19.89 -13.53
CA ASP A 128 8.34 20.94 -12.91
C ASP A 128 7.37 20.47 -11.81
N TYR A 129 7.45 19.21 -11.33
CA TYR A 129 6.54 18.65 -10.30
C TYR A 129 5.04 19.02 -10.45
N PRO A 130 4.42 18.98 -11.65
CA PRO A 130 3.06 19.49 -11.84
C PRO A 130 1.97 18.61 -11.20
N LEU A 131 2.30 17.37 -10.78
CA LEU A 131 1.32 16.37 -10.34
C LEU A 131 1.27 16.13 -8.82
N ILE A 132 2.00 16.91 -8.00
CA ILE A 132 2.02 16.76 -6.54
C ILE A 132 0.61 16.74 -5.92
N LYS A 133 -0.31 17.61 -6.39
CA LYS A 133 -1.69 17.66 -5.87
C LYS A 133 -2.50 16.40 -6.18
N ALA A 134 -2.36 15.85 -7.39
CA ALA A 134 -3.05 14.62 -7.80
C ALA A 134 -2.50 13.40 -7.03
N LYS A 135 -1.18 13.36 -6.81
CA LYS A 135 -0.48 12.29 -6.11
C LYS A 135 -0.87 12.18 -4.63
N TYR A 136 -1.06 13.31 -3.96
CA TYR A 136 -1.53 13.32 -2.58
C TYR A 136 -3.04 13.17 -2.42
N ALA A 137 -3.86 13.63 -3.38
CA ALA A 137 -5.28 13.34 -3.41
C ALA A 137 -5.57 11.83 -3.56
N LEU A 138 -4.80 11.15 -4.42
CA LEU A 138 -4.84 9.69 -4.52
C LEU A 138 -4.42 9.00 -3.23
N LEU A 139 -3.39 9.50 -2.56
CA LEU A 139 -2.91 8.94 -1.28
C LEU A 139 -3.97 9.07 -0.17
N LEU A 140 -4.73 10.18 -0.15
CA LEU A 140 -5.88 10.39 0.74
C LEU A 140 -7.10 9.51 0.41
N ALA A 141 -7.26 9.08 -0.84
CA ALA A 141 -8.31 8.15 -1.23
C ALA A 141 -7.94 6.68 -0.95
N ILE A 142 -6.65 6.39 -0.76
CA ILE A 142 -6.10 5.05 -0.50
C ILE A 142 -6.02 4.74 1.00
N GLY A 143 -5.70 5.75 1.82
CA GLY A 143 -5.67 5.66 3.28
C GLY A 143 -7.05 5.70 3.90
#